data_AF-A0A699QI79-F1
#
_entry.id   AF-A0A699QI79-F1
#
_cell.length_a   1.000
_cell.length_b   1.000
_cell.length_c   1.000
_cell.angle_alpha   90.00
_cell.angle_beta   90.00
_cell.angle_gamma   90.00
#
_symmetry.space_group_name_H-M   'P 1'
#
loop_
_entity.id
_entity.type
_entity.pdbx_description
1 polymer ?
#
loop_
_entity_poly.entity_id
_entity_poly.type
_entity_poly.pdbx_seq_one_letter_code
_entity_poly.pdbx_strand_id
1 'polypeptide(L)'
;MLLNSAKGYGTHDEIKKVNEVVYPTYKEAYYATGLLEDDKEYIECIEDASHWATAEHLRELFVTLLSQKELTMPLSVWLQTWHLLAGDVQFKRRQILKRPGEQQILYDEKSDLETALHKLSVGHSMFEGWMKMNELYPAARELTERNLKGT
;
A
#
# COMPACT_ATOMS: atom_id res chain seq x y z
N MET A 1 -41.15 15.25 6.35
CA MET A 1 -41.64 16.47 7.00
C MET A 1 -42.49 16.02 8.19
N LEU A 2 -42.24 16.33 9.47
CA LEU A 2 -41.53 17.39 10.20
C LEU A 2 -40.87 16.77 11.46
N LEU A 3 -39.59 17.04 11.77
CA LEU A 3 -39.13 18.04 12.75
C LEU A 3 -39.87 18.00 14.09
N ASN A 4 -39.32 17.25 15.06
CA ASN A 4 -39.56 17.49 16.47
C ASN A 4 -38.23 17.73 17.19
N SER A 5 -38.18 18.89 17.81
CA SER A 5 -37.08 19.48 18.55
C SER A 5 -36.66 18.63 19.74
N ALA A 6 -35.40 18.19 19.77
CA ALA A 6 -34.69 17.88 21.00
C ALA A 6 -33.50 18.83 21.14
N LYS A 7 -33.70 19.73 22.09
CA LYS A 7 -32.84 20.76 22.63
C LYS A 7 -31.48 20.20 23.07
N GLY A 8 -30.39 20.84 22.66
CA GLY A 8 -29.06 20.66 23.22
C GLY A 8 -28.05 20.07 22.24
N TYR A 9 -27.28 20.94 21.57
CA TYR A 9 -26.01 20.53 20.98
C TYR A 9 -25.08 20.15 22.13
N GLY A 10 -25.09 18.88 22.50
CA GLY A 10 -24.11 18.32 23.40
C GLY A 10 -22.74 18.41 22.74
N THR A 11 -21.80 18.99 23.48
CA THR A 11 -20.41 19.25 23.14
C THR A 11 -19.75 18.11 22.36
N HIS A 12 -18.77 18.44 21.51
CA HIS A 12 -17.93 17.55 20.68
C HIS A 12 -17.43 16.26 21.36
N ASP A 13 -17.42 16.22 22.70
CA ASP A 13 -17.08 15.07 23.53
C ASP A 13 -18.16 13.97 23.61
N GLU A 14 -19.43 14.27 23.35
CA GLU A 14 -20.50 13.24 23.31
C GLU A 14 -20.32 12.28 22.14
N ILE A 15 -19.75 12.76 21.05
CA ILE A 15 -19.47 11.98 19.85
C ILE A 15 -18.30 11.00 20.07
N LYS A 16 -17.52 11.19 21.15
CA LYS A 16 -16.44 10.28 21.55
C LYS A 16 -16.88 9.28 22.64
N LYS A 17 -18.16 9.25 23.01
CA LYS A 17 -18.68 8.31 24.01
C LYS A 17 -19.15 7.02 23.36
N VAL A 18 -18.52 5.92 23.73
CA VAL A 18 -18.96 4.55 23.39
C VAL A 18 -19.08 3.77 24.70
N ASN A 19 -20.26 3.20 24.98
CA ASN A 19 -20.57 2.48 26.22
C ASN A 19 -20.13 3.24 27.49
N GLU A 20 -20.51 4.52 27.59
CA GLU A 20 -20.17 5.43 28.69
C GLU A 20 -18.68 5.82 28.82
N VAL A 21 -17.79 5.29 27.97
CA VAL A 21 -16.36 5.64 27.95
C VAL A 21 -16.11 6.75 26.92
N VAL A 22 -15.51 7.86 27.36
CA VAL A 22 -15.07 8.97 26.49
C VAL A 22 -13.68 8.67 25.96
N TYR A 23 -13.53 8.60 24.63
CA TYR A 23 -12.24 8.35 24.02
C TYR A 23 -11.50 9.65 23.67
N PRO A 24 -10.15 9.67 23.73
CA PRO A 24 -9.33 10.85 23.38
C PRO A 24 -9.56 11.34 21.95
N THR A 25 -9.70 10.41 21.01
CA THR A 25 -9.88 10.68 19.58
C THR A 25 -11.14 10.01 19.06
N TYR A 26 -11.72 10.59 18.01
CA TYR A 26 -12.82 9.96 17.27
C TYR A 26 -12.49 8.56 16.77
N LYS A 27 -11.22 8.38 16.39
CA LYS A 27 -10.66 7.12 15.95
C LYS A 27 -10.80 6.06 17.05
N GLU A 28 -10.40 6.38 18.26
CA GLU A 28 -10.45 5.49 19.43
C GLU A 28 -11.88 5.22 19.92
N ALA A 29 -12.76 6.22 19.85
CA ALA A 29 -14.19 6.01 20.11
C ALA A 29 -14.75 4.94 19.17
N TYR A 30 -14.45 5.08 17.88
CA TYR A 30 -14.87 4.15 16.86
C TYR A 30 -14.21 2.76 17.01
N TYR A 31 -12.94 2.68 17.41
CA TYR A 31 -12.24 1.42 17.70
C TYR A 31 -12.92 0.60 18.80
N ALA A 32 -13.54 1.26 19.78
CA ALA A 32 -14.15 0.60 20.93
C ALA A 32 -15.56 0.06 20.70
N THR A 33 -16.23 0.48 19.63
CA THR A 33 -17.60 0.05 19.29
C THR A 33 -17.71 -1.41 18.83
N GLY A 34 -16.59 -2.14 18.67
CA GLY A 34 -16.59 -3.52 18.12
C GLY A 34 -16.82 -3.58 16.61
N LEU A 35 -16.79 -2.44 15.92
CA LEU A 35 -17.22 -2.26 14.53
C LEU A 35 -16.09 -2.46 13.50
N LEU A 36 -15.02 -3.16 13.88
CA LEU A 36 -13.81 -3.36 13.06
C LEU A 36 -13.63 -4.77 12.51
N GLU A 37 -14.37 -5.75 13.00
CA GLU A 37 -14.37 -7.07 12.37
C GLU A 37 -14.96 -7.01 10.95
N ASP A 38 -15.92 -6.12 10.71
CA ASP A 38 -16.68 -6.04 9.46
C ASP A 38 -15.82 -5.64 8.25
N ASP A 39 -14.89 -4.70 8.42
CA ASP A 39 -14.09 -4.22 7.29
C ASP A 39 -12.80 -5.03 7.03
N LYS A 40 -12.47 -5.96 7.93
CA LYS A 40 -11.25 -6.78 7.87
C LYS A 40 -11.28 -7.73 6.68
N GLU A 41 -12.44 -8.32 6.41
CA GLU A 41 -12.64 -9.22 5.28
C GLU A 41 -12.33 -8.53 3.94
N TYR A 42 -12.70 -7.26 3.79
CA TYR A 42 -12.40 -6.51 2.56
C TYR A 42 -10.92 -6.19 2.41
N ILE A 43 -10.21 -5.94 3.51
CA ILE A 43 -8.76 -5.73 3.49
C ILE A 43 -8.07 -7.02 3.06
N GLU A 44 -8.40 -8.14 3.70
CA GLU A 44 -7.86 -9.46 3.37
C GLU A 44 -8.20 -9.83 1.91
N CYS A 45 -9.43 -9.56 1.46
CA CYS A 45 -9.84 -9.80 0.08
C CYS A 45 -8.99 -9.00 -0.93
N ILE A 46 -8.73 -7.71 -0.66
CA ILE A 46 -7.88 -6.88 -1.52
C ILE A 46 -6.42 -7.36 -1.49
N GLU A 47 -5.90 -7.75 -0.33
CA GLU A 47 -4.56 -8.31 -0.17
C GLU A 47 -4.41 -9.63 -0.94
N ASP A 48 -5.35 -10.55 -0.82
CA ASP A 48 -5.35 -11.82 -1.54
C ASP A 48 -5.47 -11.60 -3.05
N ALA A 49 -6.40 -10.75 -3.49
CA ALA A 49 -6.55 -10.40 -4.90
C ALA A 49 -5.27 -9.77 -5.47
N SER A 50 -4.50 -9.04 -4.67
CA SER A 50 -3.28 -8.36 -5.13
C SER A 50 -2.18 -9.32 -5.61
N HIS A 51 -2.21 -10.57 -5.19
CA HIS A 51 -1.27 -11.59 -5.65
C HIS A 51 -1.50 -12.00 -7.12
N TRP A 52 -2.72 -11.79 -7.64
CA TRP A 52 -3.14 -12.29 -8.96
C TRP A 52 -3.70 -11.20 -9.87
N ALA A 53 -4.12 -10.06 -9.32
CA ALA A 53 -4.74 -8.96 -10.04
C ALA A 53 -3.78 -7.77 -10.22
N THR A 54 -4.02 -6.97 -11.27
CA THR A 54 -3.30 -5.72 -11.46
C THR A 54 -3.86 -4.62 -10.55
N ALA A 55 -3.05 -3.60 -10.25
CA ALA A 55 -3.49 -2.42 -9.49
C ALA A 55 -4.74 -1.72 -10.10
N GLU A 56 -4.97 -1.88 -11.40
CA GLU A 56 -6.18 -1.40 -12.07
C GLU A 56 -7.44 -2.15 -11.63
N HIS A 57 -7.42 -3.47 -11.69
CA HIS A 57 -8.53 -4.31 -11.22
C HIS A 57 -8.77 -4.15 -9.71
N LEU A 58 -7.71 -3.97 -8.92
CA LEU A 58 -7.87 -3.69 -7.49
C LEU A 58 -8.59 -2.36 -7.25
N ARG A 59 -8.34 -1.32 -8.05
CA ARG A 59 -9.08 -0.06 -7.96
C ARG A 59 -10.54 -0.23 -8.35
N GLU A 60 -10.85 -1.03 -9.36
CA GLU A 60 -12.23 -1.36 -9.73
C GLU A 60 -12.96 -2.09 -8.61
N LEU A 61 -12.30 -3.07 -7.97
CA LEU A 61 -12.82 -3.75 -6.79
C LEU A 61 -13.11 -2.75 -5.67
N PHE A 62 -12.14 -1.89 -5.34
CA PHE A 62 -12.30 -0.89 -4.29
C PHE A 62 -13.46 0.09 -4.59
N VAL A 63 -13.61 0.54 -5.85
CA VAL A 63 -14.73 1.39 -6.28
C VAL A 63 -16.07 0.66 -6.18
N THR A 64 -16.09 -0.65 -6.46
CA THR A 64 -17.29 -1.48 -6.33
C THR A 64 -17.73 -1.56 -4.86
N LEU A 65 -16.80 -1.84 -3.95
CA LEU A 65 -17.05 -1.87 -2.50
C LEU A 65 -17.58 -0.53 -1.96
N LEU A 66 -17.02 0.59 -2.45
CA LEU A 66 -17.52 1.93 -2.13
C LEU A 66 -18.95 2.17 -2.64
N SER A 67 -19.27 1.65 -3.83
CA SER A 67 -20.57 1.86 -4.48
C SER A 67 -21.69 1.04 -3.82
N GLN A 68 -21.38 -0.15 -3.32
CA GLN A 68 -22.33 -1.03 -2.64
C GLN A 68 -22.61 -0.60 -1.19
N LYS A 69 -21.91 0.42 -0.68
CA LYS A 69 -21.97 0.88 0.73
C LYS A 69 -21.72 -0.23 1.74
N GLU A 70 -20.93 -1.22 1.34
CA GLU A 70 -20.57 -2.35 2.20
C GLU A 70 -19.44 -1.98 3.17
N LEU A 71 -18.63 -0.97 2.83
CA LEU A 71 -17.57 -0.49 3.71
C LEU A 71 -18.14 0.39 4.81
N THR A 72 -17.95 -0.03 6.05
CA THR A 72 -18.32 0.78 7.20
C THR A 72 -17.35 1.95 7.38
N MET A 73 -16.05 1.71 7.15
CA MET A 73 -14.96 2.70 7.21
C MET A 73 -14.06 2.62 5.97
N PRO A 74 -14.50 3.17 4.84
CA PRO A 74 -13.73 3.14 3.60
C PRO A 74 -12.34 3.77 3.71
N LEU A 75 -12.16 4.77 4.58
CA LEU A 75 -10.85 5.37 4.83
C LEU A 75 -9.87 4.40 5.49
N SER A 76 -10.36 3.51 6.37
CA SER A 76 -9.52 2.49 7.02
C SER A 76 -9.00 1.47 6.02
N VAL A 77 -9.89 0.98 5.15
CA VAL A 77 -9.54 0.04 4.07
C VAL A 77 -8.57 0.68 3.09
N TRP A 78 -8.83 1.93 2.69
CA TRP A 78 -7.91 2.69 1.83
C TRP A 78 -6.52 2.83 2.44
N LEU A 79 -6.41 3.31 3.69
CA LEU A 79 -5.12 3.54 4.34
C LEU A 79 -4.28 2.26 4.47
N GLN A 80 -4.94 1.10 4.55
CA GLN A 80 -4.25 -0.19 4.61
C GLN A 80 -3.86 -0.70 3.22
N THR A 81 -4.68 -0.49 2.19
CA THR A 81 -4.51 -1.15 0.88
C THR A 81 -4.04 -0.23 -0.26
N TRP A 82 -3.92 1.09 -0.04
CA TRP A 82 -3.62 2.07 -1.11
C TRP A 82 -2.33 1.77 -1.87
N HIS A 83 -1.33 1.19 -1.22
CA HIS A 83 -0.04 0.87 -1.83
C HIS A 83 -0.16 -0.24 -2.88
N LEU A 84 -1.08 -1.19 -2.70
CA LEU A 84 -1.44 -2.22 -3.70
C LEU A 84 -2.22 -1.59 -4.86
N LEU A 85 -3.20 -0.75 -4.53
CA LEU A 85 -4.03 0.01 -5.47
C LEU A 85 -3.22 0.98 -6.33
N ALA A 86 -2.04 1.41 -5.87
CA ALA A 86 -1.15 2.36 -6.53
C ALA A 86 0.09 1.71 -7.18
N GLY A 87 0.17 0.38 -7.22
CA GLY A 87 1.38 -0.34 -7.69
C GLY A 87 1.82 0.00 -9.12
N ASP A 88 0.90 0.44 -9.99
CA ASP A 88 1.18 0.81 -11.38
C ASP A 88 1.43 2.30 -11.60
N VAL A 89 1.29 3.15 -10.59
CA VAL A 89 1.34 4.63 -10.73
C VAL A 89 2.67 5.08 -11.32
N GLN A 90 3.78 4.54 -10.81
CA GLN A 90 5.13 4.87 -11.31
C GLN A 90 5.31 4.44 -12.76
N PHE A 91 4.84 3.24 -13.11
CA PHE A 91 4.91 2.73 -14.48
C PHE A 91 4.08 3.60 -15.44
N LYS A 92 2.81 3.88 -15.11
CA LYS A 92 1.92 4.73 -15.90
C LYS A 92 2.50 6.14 -16.07
N ARG A 93 3.09 6.71 -15.01
CA ARG A 93 3.74 8.03 -15.07
C ARG A 93 4.93 8.05 -16.03
N ARG A 94 5.77 7.01 -16.07
CA ARG A 94 6.87 6.89 -17.04
C ARG A 94 6.37 6.84 -18.49
N GLN A 95 5.30 6.10 -18.74
CA GLN A 95 4.69 6.02 -20.07
C GLN A 95 4.18 7.39 -20.53
N ILE A 96 3.46 8.11 -19.66
CA ILE A 96 2.94 9.46 -19.95
C ILE A 96 4.07 10.45 -20.28
N LEU A 97 5.17 10.39 -19.51
CA LEU A 97 6.32 11.27 -19.72
C LEU A 97 7.24 10.83 -20.87
N LYS A 98 6.89 9.74 -21.59
CA LYS A 98 7.71 9.13 -22.66
C LYS A 98 9.13 8.78 -22.22
N ARG A 99 9.29 8.34 -20.98
CA ARG A 99 10.57 7.95 -20.36
C ARG A 99 10.49 6.53 -19.79
N PRO A 100 10.25 5.50 -20.63
CA PRO A 100 9.99 4.14 -20.15
C PRO A 100 11.18 3.49 -19.42
N GLY A 101 12.40 3.99 -19.61
CA GLY A 101 13.62 3.49 -18.97
C GLY A 101 14.15 4.32 -17.80
N GLU A 102 13.53 5.46 -17.45
CA GLU A 102 14.02 6.32 -16.35
C GLU A 102 13.28 6.03 -15.05
N GLN A 103 14.01 5.63 -14.00
CA GLN A 103 13.42 5.45 -12.68
C GLN A 103 13.18 6.82 -12.03
N GLN A 104 11.92 7.12 -11.69
CA GLN A 104 11.59 8.32 -10.93
C GLN A 104 12.02 8.17 -9.48
N ILE A 105 12.82 9.13 -9.02
CA ILE A 105 13.24 9.23 -7.61
C ILE A 105 12.19 10.06 -6.88
N LEU A 106 11.49 9.43 -5.91
CA LEU A 106 10.69 10.15 -4.93
C LEU A 106 11.55 10.31 -3.67
N TYR A 107 11.94 11.54 -3.37
CA TYR A 107 12.63 11.90 -2.14
C TYR A 107 11.75 12.86 -1.34
N ASP A 108 11.70 12.66 -0.02
CA ASP A 108 11.22 13.70 0.89
C ASP A 108 12.27 14.80 0.95
N GLU A 109 11.89 16.07 1.12
CA GLU A 109 12.84 17.20 1.17
C GLU A 109 13.89 17.02 2.29
N LYS A 110 13.58 16.20 3.29
CA LYS A 110 14.47 15.85 4.40
C LYS A 110 15.37 14.63 4.13
N SER A 111 15.18 13.94 3.01
CA SER A 111 15.97 12.76 2.67
C SER A 111 17.29 13.16 2.05
N ASP A 112 18.38 12.62 2.58
CA ASP A 112 19.70 12.79 2.00
C ASP A 112 19.79 12.10 0.62
N LEU A 113 20.53 12.75 -0.29
CA LEU A 113 20.59 12.38 -1.70
C LEU A 113 21.33 11.05 -1.91
N GLU A 114 22.31 10.76 -1.06
CA GLU A 114 23.05 9.49 -1.05
C GLU A 114 22.13 8.33 -0.62
N THR A 115 21.29 8.57 0.39
CA THR A 115 20.28 7.61 0.84
C THR A 115 19.24 7.32 -0.25
N ALA A 116 18.81 8.35 -0.98
CA ALA A 116 17.88 8.20 -2.09
C ALA A 116 18.50 7.40 -3.24
N LEU A 117 19.76 7.67 -3.58
CA LEU A 117 20.50 6.98 -4.64
C LEU A 117 20.73 5.50 -4.31
N HIS A 118 21.06 5.18 -3.06
CA HIS A 118 21.24 3.81 -2.63
C HIS A 118 19.94 2.99 -2.75
N LYS A 119 18.77 3.58 -2.45
CA LYS A 119 17.47 2.89 -2.66
C LYS A 119 17.18 2.56 -4.13
N LEU A 120 17.69 3.35 -5.08
CA LEU A 120 17.60 3.01 -6.51
C LEU A 120 18.50 1.83 -6.89
N SER A 121 19.67 1.72 -6.26
CA SER A 121 20.63 0.63 -6.50
C SER A 121 20.17 -0.69 -5.89
N VAL A 122 19.40 -0.66 -4.79
CA VAL A 122 19.01 -1.85 -4.00
C VAL A 122 17.95 -2.72 -4.67
N GLY A 123 17.46 -2.34 -5.85
CA GLY A 123 16.99 -3.35 -6.80
C GLY A 123 18.19 -4.13 -7.31
N HIS A 124 18.83 -4.96 -6.45
CA HIS A 124 19.96 -5.83 -6.76
C HIS A 124 19.71 -6.45 -8.12
N SER A 125 20.38 -5.90 -9.13
CA SER A 125 20.16 -6.38 -10.49
C SER A 125 20.49 -7.87 -10.49
N MET A 126 19.81 -8.66 -11.32
CA MET A 126 20.13 -10.09 -11.47
C MET A 126 21.63 -10.30 -11.70
N PHE A 127 22.31 -9.30 -12.28
CA PHE A 127 23.76 -9.24 -12.45
C PHE A 127 24.55 -9.09 -11.15
N GLU A 128 24.18 -8.22 -10.22
CA GLU A 128 24.85 -8.09 -8.91
C GLU A 128 24.63 -9.32 -8.04
N GLY A 129 23.38 -9.82 -8.01
CA GLY A 129 23.06 -11.07 -7.32
C GLY A 129 23.87 -12.23 -7.89
N TRP A 130 23.93 -12.34 -9.22
CA TRP A 130 24.77 -13.32 -9.90
C TRP A 130 26.27 -13.14 -9.64
N MET A 131 26.79 -11.91 -9.63
CA MET A 131 28.21 -11.62 -9.32
C MET A 131 28.57 -12.10 -7.92
N LYS A 132 27.72 -11.78 -6.93
CA LYS A 132 27.92 -12.18 -5.54
C LYS A 132 27.86 -13.70 -5.36
N MET A 133 26.97 -14.38 -6.10
CA MET A 133 26.91 -15.84 -6.10
C MET A 133 28.17 -16.47 -6.73
N ASN A 134 28.73 -15.88 -7.78
CA ASN A 134 29.98 -16.33 -8.39
C ASN A 134 31.21 -16.07 -7.49
N GLU A 135 31.14 -15.09 -6.61
CA GLU A 135 32.18 -14.82 -5.62
C GLU A 135 32.10 -15.79 -4.42
N LEU A 136 30.88 -16.07 -3.94
CA LEU A 136 30.65 -16.89 -2.75
C LEU A 136 30.68 -18.41 -3.02
N TYR A 137 30.32 -18.85 -4.23
CA TYR A 137 30.18 -20.27 -4.56
C TYR A 137 31.09 -20.67 -5.73
N PRO A 138 32.24 -21.32 -5.46
CA PRO A 138 33.18 -21.76 -6.48
C PRO A 138 32.55 -22.65 -7.57
N ALA A 139 31.58 -23.50 -7.21
CA ALA A 139 30.85 -24.33 -8.16
C ALA A 139 30.00 -23.51 -9.16
N ALA A 140 29.40 -22.39 -8.73
CA ALA A 140 28.66 -21.49 -9.61
C ALA A 140 29.59 -20.75 -10.58
N ARG A 141 30.80 -20.40 -10.11
CA ARG A 141 31.85 -19.80 -10.92
C ARG A 141 32.38 -20.74 -12.00
N GLU A 142 32.68 -21.99 -11.66
CA GLU A 142 33.14 -22.98 -12.63
C GLU A 142 32.09 -23.26 -13.72
N LEU A 143 30.81 -23.35 -13.34
CA LEU A 143 29.70 -23.48 -14.29
C LEU A 143 29.62 -22.28 -15.24
N THR A 144 29.81 -21.07 -14.73
CA THR A 144 29.85 -19.85 -15.53
C THR A 144 31.04 -19.84 -16.50
N GLU A 145 32.23 -20.16 -16.02
CA GLU A 145 33.46 -20.18 -16.83
C GLU A 145 33.41 -21.26 -17.92
N ARG A 146 32.76 -22.40 -17.63
CA ARG A 146 32.52 -23.48 -18.60
C ARG A 146 31.57 -23.06 -19.72
N ASN A 147 30.51 -22.33 -19.39
CA ASN A 147 29.56 -21.81 -20.38
C ASN A 147 30.16 -20.71 -21.25
N LEU A 148 31.10 -19.91 -20.73
CA LEU A 148 31.79 -18.85 -21.49
C LEU A 148 32.87 -19.39 -22.45
N LYS A 149 33.41 -20.59 -22.19
CA LYS A 149 34.48 -21.22 -23.01
C LYS A 149 33.94 -22.24 -24.04
N GLY A 150 32.62 -22.28 -24.27
CA GLY A 150 31.96 -23.36 -25.01
C GLY A 150 31.06 -22.93 -26.16
N THR A 151 31.60 -22.21 -27.15
CA THR A 151 31.36 -22.40 -28.60
C THR A 151 32.71 -22.40 -29.28
#